data_AF-A0A3N2E060-F1
#
_entry.id   AF-A0A3N2E060-F1
#
_cell.length_a   1.000
_cell.length_b   1.000
_cell.length_c   1.000
_cell.angle_alpha   90.00
_cell.angle_beta   90.00
_cell.angle_gamma   90.00
#
_symmetry.space_group_name_H-M   'P 1'
#
loop_
_entity.id
_entity.type
_entity.pdbx_description
1 polymer ?
#
loop_
_entity_poly.entity_id
_entity_poly.type
_entity_poly.pdbx_seq_one_letter_code
_entity_poly.pdbx_strand_id
1 'polypeptide(L)'
;MFSFISDYFKNKRDKQPPQETTSPAPSQSKSIQYDPNLINELERDHADLVTLFGRIWQEGFEQKDYLKTASLIREFKSQFQAHLLTENVKFYVYLEQSLSNDPYNLKIVKEFRYDMNNIATAAVKFCKKYQGHFNADRIVEFEGDYGAVGEVLTRRVSLEEKSLYVLYQAR
;
A
#
# COMPACT_ATOMS: atom_id res chain seq x y z
N MET A 1 -17.78 8.77 -5.90
CA MET A 1 -16.68 8.10 -5.16
C MET A 1 -17.29 6.90 -4.47
N PHE A 2 -16.85 5.69 -4.81
CA PHE A 2 -17.53 4.43 -4.47
C PHE A 2 -17.61 4.21 -2.96
N SER A 3 -18.81 4.43 -2.44
CA SER A 3 -19.28 4.15 -1.08
C SER A 3 -19.76 2.70 -1.05
N PHE A 4 -19.00 1.79 -0.42
CA PHE A 4 -19.31 0.36 -0.40
C PHE A 4 -19.12 -0.33 0.97
N ILE A 5 -19.06 0.45 2.06
CA ILE A 5 -18.96 -0.10 3.44
C ILE A 5 -20.21 0.26 4.29
N SER A 6 -21.28 0.80 3.69
CA SER A 6 -22.40 1.36 4.47
C SER A 6 -23.49 0.37 4.91
N ASP A 7 -23.54 -0.87 4.40
CA ASP A 7 -24.71 -1.74 4.62
C ASP A 7 -24.49 -2.96 5.53
N TYR A 8 -23.30 -3.13 6.13
CA TYR A 8 -23.04 -4.25 7.06
C TYR A 8 -23.55 -4.02 8.51
N PHE A 9 -23.99 -2.80 8.85
CA PHE A 9 -24.41 -2.45 10.21
C PHE A 9 -25.90 -2.10 10.36
N LYS A 10 -26.73 -2.39 9.36
CA LYS A 10 -28.12 -1.92 9.33
C LYS A 10 -29.13 -2.80 10.08
N ASN A 11 -28.71 -3.83 10.81
CA ASN A 11 -29.64 -4.78 11.42
C ASN A 11 -29.38 -5.15 12.89
N LYS A 12 -29.25 -4.11 13.74
CA LYS A 12 -29.55 -4.23 15.18
C LYS A 12 -30.14 -2.92 15.68
N ARG A 13 -31.45 -2.76 15.56
CA ARG A 13 -32.22 -1.76 16.29
C ARG A 13 -33.46 -2.43 16.86
N ASP A 14 -33.35 -2.85 18.11
CA ASP A 14 -34.47 -2.84 19.04
C ASP A 14 -33.99 -2.45 20.45
N LYS A 15 -34.35 -1.20 20.80
CA LYS A 15 -34.77 -0.65 22.10
C LYS A 15 -33.93 -0.84 23.38
N GLN A 16 -33.42 0.29 23.90
CA GLN A 16 -33.45 0.63 25.34
C GLN A 16 -33.39 2.17 25.56
N PRO A 17 -34.03 2.74 26.63
CA PRO A 17 -34.19 4.19 26.84
C PRO A 17 -32.95 4.88 27.44
N PRO A 18 -32.88 6.23 27.47
CA PRO A 18 -31.64 6.98 27.68
C PRO A 18 -31.21 6.96 29.15
N GLN A 19 -30.00 6.46 29.40
CA GLN A 19 -29.26 6.70 30.65
C GLN A 19 -28.24 7.81 30.42
N GLU A 20 -28.25 8.80 31.30
CA GLU A 20 -27.19 9.79 31.46
C GLU A 20 -25.86 9.07 31.73
N THR A 21 -24.91 9.19 30.82
CA THR A 21 -23.53 8.72 31.03
C THR A 21 -22.54 9.80 30.65
N THR A 22 -21.92 10.35 31.70
CA THR A 22 -20.57 10.89 31.78
C THR A 22 -19.71 10.73 30.53
N SER A 23 -19.16 11.85 30.05
CA SER A 23 -18.16 11.94 28.98
C SER A 23 -17.13 10.80 29.05
N PRO A 24 -16.88 10.05 27.97
CA PRO A 24 -15.82 9.08 27.96
C PRO A 24 -14.46 9.81 27.98
N ALA A 25 -13.57 9.36 28.85
CA ALA A 25 -12.16 9.73 28.88
C ALA A 25 -11.52 9.58 27.48
N PRO A 26 -10.48 10.35 27.14
CA PRO A 26 -9.83 10.23 25.84
C PRO A 26 -9.35 8.80 25.65
N SER A 27 -9.81 8.18 24.56
CA SER A 27 -9.40 6.84 24.15
C SER A 27 -7.88 6.77 24.15
N GLN A 28 -7.30 5.89 24.96
CA GLN A 28 -5.89 5.53 24.86
C GLN A 28 -5.61 5.15 23.41
N SER A 29 -4.92 6.02 22.68
CA SER A 29 -4.40 5.70 21.36
C SER A 29 -3.48 4.49 21.56
N LYS A 30 -3.88 3.30 21.12
CA LYS A 30 -3.00 2.14 21.11
C LYS A 30 -1.76 2.51 20.29
N SER A 31 -0.62 2.69 20.95
CA SER A 31 0.65 2.90 20.29
C SER A 31 1.04 1.62 19.54
N ILE A 32 1.69 1.78 18.39
CA ILE A 32 2.27 0.65 17.66
C ILE A 32 3.60 0.34 18.32
N GLN A 33 3.82 -0.92 18.68
CA GLN A 33 5.07 -1.37 19.28
C GLN A 33 6.07 -1.75 18.19
N TYR A 34 7.36 -1.67 18.54
CA TYR A 34 8.44 -2.18 17.68
C TYR A 34 8.26 -3.67 17.41
N ASP A 35 8.30 -4.05 16.14
CA ASP A 35 8.31 -5.43 15.68
C ASP A 35 9.66 -5.73 15.00
N PRO A 36 10.51 -6.60 15.57
CA PRO A 36 11.83 -6.91 15.01
C PRO A 36 11.77 -7.65 13.67
N ASN A 37 10.62 -8.22 13.28
CA ASN A 37 10.48 -8.96 12.03
C ASN A 37 9.92 -8.10 10.89
N LEU A 38 9.45 -6.88 11.19
CA LEU A 38 8.71 -6.06 10.22
C LEU A 38 9.52 -5.75 8.96
N ILE A 39 10.81 -5.41 9.11
CA ILE A 39 11.65 -5.09 7.95
C ILE A 39 11.83 -6.31 7.04
N ASN A 40 12.09 -7.48 7.62
CA ASN A 40 12.20 -8.72 6.87
C ASN A 40 10.86 -9.10 6.18
N GLU A 41 9.71 -8.78 6.80
CA GLU A 41 8.38 -8.97 6.20
C GLU A 41 8.22 -8.06 4.97
N LEU A 42 8.54 -6.77 5.09
CA LEU A 42 8.40 -5.79 4.01
C LEU A 42 9.37 -6.06 2.84
N GLU A 43 10.63 -6.44 3.11
CA GLU A 43 11.59 -6.82 2.06
C GLU A 43 11.14 -8.07 1.30
N ARG A 44 10.54 -9.03 2.00
CA ARG A 44 9.96 -10.21 1.34
C ARG A 44 8.78 -9.82 0.46
N ASP A 45 7.87 -8.98 0.97
CA ASP A 45 6.76 -8.45 0.17
C ASP A 45 7.28 -7.75 -1.09
N HIS A 46 8.36 -6.95 -0.99
CA HIS A 46 8.99 -6.33 -2.16
C HIS A 46 9.49 -7.36 -3.17
N ALA A 47 10.21 -8.40 -2.72
CA ALA A 47 10.71 -9.45 -3.62
C ALA A 47 9.57 -10.18 -4.34
N ASP A 48 8.48 -10.48 -3.63
CA ASP A 48 7.29 -11.12 -4.19
C ASP A 48 6.59 -10.20 -5.20
N LEU A 49 6.45 -8.91 -4.88
CA LEU A 49 5.87 -7.89 -5.77
C LEU A 49 6.71 -7.68 -7.04
N VAL A 50 8.03 -7.59 -6.93
CA VAL A 50 8.94 -7.48 -8.08
C VAL A 50 8.82 -8.70 -8.98
N THR A 51 8.82 -9.89 -8.38
CA THR A 51 8.64 -11.15 -9.10
C THR A 51 7.31 -11.16 -9.86
N LEU A 52 6.22 -10.82 -9.17
CA LEU A 52 4.89 -10.79 -9.77
C LEU A 52 4.77 -9.73 -10.87
N PHE A 53 5.41 -8.57 -10.70
CA PHE A 53 5.47 -7.53 -11.72
C PHE A 53 6.15 -8.05 -12.98
N GLY A 54 7.32 -8.70 -12.86
CA GLY A 54 8.01 -9.33 -13.99
C GLY A 54 7.17 -10.38 -14.72
N ARG A 55 6.40 -11.19 -13.98
CA ARG A 55 5.48 -12.19 -14.56
C ARG A 55 4.38 -11.57 -15.42
N ILE A 56 3.87 -10.38 -15.07
CA ILE A 56 2.87 -9.66 -15.90
C ILE A 56 3.39 -9.48 -17.33
N TRP A 57 4.67 -9.14 -17.46
CA TRP A 57 5.31 -8.98 -18.77
C TRP A 57 5.60 -10.33 -19.43
N GLN A 58 6.46 -11.14 -18.80
CA GLN A 58 7.06 -12.33 -19.40
C GLN A 58 6.04 -13.43 -19.69
N GLU A 59 5.11 -13.65 -18.74
CA GLU A 59 4.13 -14.72 -18.85
C GLU A 59 2.81 -14.27 -19.47
N GLY A 60 2.49 -12.98 -19.41
CA GLY A 60 1.22 -12.42 -19.88
C GLY A 60 1.40 -11.65 -21.18
N PHE A 61 1.87 -10.40 -21.07
CA PHE A 61 1.80 -9.44 -22.17
C PHE A 61 2.67 -9.83 -23.38
N GLU A 62 3.89 -10.30 -23.15
CA GLU A 62 4.82 -10.74 -24.20
C GLU A 62 4.27 -11.95 -24.97
N GLN A 63 3.55 -12.84 -24.27
CA GLN A 63 2.89 -14.02 -24.87
C GLN A 63 1.57 -13.67 -25.56
N LYS A 64 1.17 -12.39 -25.57
CA LYS A 64 -0.14 -11.91 -26.04
C LYS A 64 -1.33 -12.57 -25.31
N ASP A 65 -1.09 -13.09 -24.10
CA ASP A 65 -2.13 -13.66 -23.24
C ASP A 65 -2.69 -12.55 -22.34
N TYR A 66 -3.56 -11.71 -22.91
CA TYR A 66 -4.10 -10.55 -22.21
C TYR A 66 -5.07 -10.91 -21.08
N LEU A 67 -5.65 -12.11 -21.09
CA LEU A 67 -6.45 -12.61 -19.98
C LEU A 67 -5.55 -12.90 -18.77
N LYS A 68 -4.41 -13.55 -19.01
CA LYS A 68 -3.38 -13.78 -18.00
C LYS A 68 -2.74 -12.48 -17.54
N THR A 69 -2.42 -11.54 -18.43
CA THR A 69 -1.94 -10.19 -18.07
C THR A 69 -2.90 -9.51 -17.10
N ALA A 70 -4.19 -9.46 -17.44
CA ALA A 70 -5.20 -8.85 -16.57
C ALA A 70 -5.32 -9.58 -15.22
N SER A 71 -5.16 -10.91 -15.19
CA SER A 71 -5.18 -11.70 -13.97
C SER A 71 -3.99 -11.41 -13.05
N LEU A 72 -2.78 -11.41 -13.60
CA LEU A 72 -1.56 -11.10 -12.85
C LEU A 72 -1.59 -9.65 -12.33
N ILE A 73 -2.16 -8.70 -13.08
CA ILE A 73 -2.35 -7.32 -12.62
C ILE A 73 -3.32 -7.24 -11.43
N ARG A 74 -4.39 -8.05 -11.43
CA ARG A 74 -5.31 -8.11 -10.27
C ARG A 74 -4.61 -8.67 -9.03
N GLU A 75 -3.81 -9.72 -9.22
CA GLU A 75 -3.01 -10.32 -8.16
C GLU A 75 -2.01 -9.31 -7.60
N PHE A 76 -1.23 -8.67 -8.47
CA PHE A 76 -0.24 -7.65 -8.11
C PHE A 76 -0.89 -6.52 -7.34
N LYS A 77 -2.01 -6.00 -7.83
CA LYS A 77 -2.76 -4.94 -7.15
C LYS A 77 -3.18 -5.36 -5.75
N SER A 78 -3.69 -6.58 -5.58
CA SER A 78 -4.13 -7.07 -4.28
C SER A 78 -2.96 -7.16 -3.29
N GLN A 79 -1.84 -7.77 -3.71
CA GLN A 79 -0.65 -7.89 -2.87
C GLN A 79 -0.05 -6.52 -2.55
N PHE A 80 0.03 -5.64 -3.55
CA PHE A 80 0.56 -4.29 -3.38
C PHE A 80 -0.27 -3.47 -2.38
N GLN A 81 -1.60 -3.59 -2.44
CA GLN A 81 -2.48 -2.92 -1.46
C GLN A 81 -2.34 -3.50 -0.05
N ALA A 82 -2.11 -4.81 0.09
CA ALA A 82 -1.86 -5.43 1.39
C ALA A 82 -0.53 -4.95 1.98
N HIS A 83 0.55 -4.96 1.18
CA HIS A 83 1.86 -4.42 1.54
C HIS A 83 1.75 -2.96 1.99
N LEU A 84 1.07 -2.10 1.21
CA LEU A 84 0.84 -0.70 1.56
C LEU A 84 0.13 -0.52 2.90
N LEU A 85 -0.81 -1.41 3.25
CA LEU A 85 -1.51 -1.35 4.53
C LEU A 85 -0.57 -1.68 5.68
N THR A 86 0.23 -2.75 5.55
CA THR A 86 1.24 -3.13 6.53
C THR A 86 2.22 -2.00 6.76
N GLU A 87 2.78 -1.43 5.70
CA GLU A 87 3.72 -0.32 5.79
C GLU A 87 3.09 0.94 6.42
N ASN A 88 1.90 1.34 5.97
CA ASN A 88 1.25 2.54 6.50
C ASN A 88 0.85 2.43 7.97
N VAL A 89 0.45 1.24 8.42
CA VAL A 89 -0.08 1.03 9.78
C VAL A 89 1.01 0.60 10.76
N LYS A 90 1.92 -0.30 10.35
CA LYS A 90 2.98 -0.77 11.24
C LYS A 90 4.21 0.12 11.16
N PHE A 91 4.75 0.35 9.96
CA PHE A 91 6.04 1.01 9.79
C PHE A 91 5.97 2.53 10.00
N TYR A 92 5.16 3.25 9.22
CA TYR A 92 5.11 4.72 9.30
C TYR A 92 4.55 5.22 10.63
N VAL A 93 3.50 4.59 11.17
CA VAL A 93 2.95 4.99 12.48
C VAL A 93 3.99 4.77 13.59
N TYR A 94 4.73 3.66 13.59
CA TYR A 94 5.81 3.44 14.55
C TYR A 94 6.91 4.49 14.43
N LEU A 95 7.39 4.77 13.21
CA LEU A 95 8.42 5.78 12.99
C LEU A 95 7.97 7.16 13.47
N GLU A 96 6.74 7.56 13.15
CA GLU A 96 6.20 8.84 13.59
C GLU A 96 6.09 8.94 15.13
N GLN A 97 5.70 7.85 15.80
CA GLN A 97 5.65 7.79 17.26
C GLN A 97 7.04 7.82 17.90
N SER A 98 7.98 7.01 17.39
CA SER A 98 9.32 6.86 17.94
C SER A 98 10.22 8.09 17.69
N LEU A 99 9.91 8.89 16.66
CA LEU A 99 10.60 10.14 16.33
C LEU A 99 9.87 11.39 16.84
N SER A 100 8.87 11.28 17.71
CA SER A 100 8.10 12.44 18.19
C SER A 100 8.96 13.52 18.86
N ASN A 101 10.10 13.12 19.45
CA ASN A 101 11.07 14.00 20.09
C ASN A 101 12.24 14.39 19.18
N ASP A 102 12.20 13.99 17.90
CA ASP A 102 13.21 14.28 16.87
C ASP A 102 12.52 14.92 15.65
N PRO A 103 12.20 16.23 15.71
CA PRO A 103 11.39 16.89 14.70
C PRO A 103 12.06 16.95 13.33
N TYR A 104 13.40 16.89 13.26
CA TYR A 104 14.13 16.89 12.00
C TYR A 104 13.93 15.57 11.24
N ASN A 105 14.21 14.44 11.88
CA ASN A 105 14.01 13.13 11.25
C ASN A 105 12.52 12.84 11.01
N LEU A 106 11.63 13.29 11.91
CA LEU A 106 10.18 13.18 11.70
C LEU A 106 9.71 13.91 10.44
N LYS A 107 10.26 15.10 10.15
CA LYS A 107 9.94 15.84 8.93
C LYS A 107 10.36 15.06 7.68
N ILE A 108 11.58 14.53 7.69
CA ILE A 108 12.12 13.70 6.59
C ILE A 108 11.22 12.49 6.35
N VAL A 109 10.84 11.74 7.39
CA VAL A 109 9.94 10.58 7.27
C VAL A 109 8.61 10.96 6.64
N LYS A 110 8.03 12.10 7.01
CA LYS A 110 6.76 12.59 6.42
C LYS A 110 6.90 12.95 4.94
N GLU A 111 8.01 13.58 4.55
CA GLU A 111 8.30 13.89 3.14
C GLU A 111 8.43 12.60 2.31
N PHE A 112 9.19 11.63 2.81
CA PHE A 112 9.27 10.30 2.19
C PHE A 112 7.89 9.64 2.05
N ARG A 113 7.09 9.64 3.12
CA ARG A 113 5.74 9.07 3.10
C ARG A 113 4.85 9.70 2.04
N TYR A 114 4.94 11.03 1.87
CA TYR A 114 4.21 11.73 0.83
C TYR A 114 4.63 11.27 -0.58
N ASP A 115 5.94 11.18 -0.83
CA ASP A 115 6.47 10.71 -2.10
C ASP A 115 6.08 9.26 -2.40
N MET A 116 6.15 8.36 -1.41
CA MET A 116 5.77 6.96 -1.57
C MET A 116 4.28 6.81 -1.87
N ASN A 117 3.41 7.63 -1.26
CA ASN A 117 1.97 7.65 -1.56
C ASN A 117 1.67 8.12 -3.00
N ASN A 118 2.46 9.05 -3.54
CA ASN A 118 2.31 9.46 -4.94
C ASN A 118 2.65 8.31 -5.90
N ILE A 119 3.72 7.57 -5.62
CA ILE A 119 4.10 6.38 -6.39
C ILE A 119 3.03 5.29 -6.27
N ALA A 120 2.57 5.01 -5.05
CA ALA A 120 1.50 4.04 -4.79
C ALA A 120 0.22 4.38 -5.59
N THR A 121 -0.13 5.66 -5.65
CA THR A 121 -1.27 6.14 -6.43
C THR A 121 -1.10 5.88 -7.93
N ALA A 122 0.09 6.11 -8.48
CA ALA A 122 0.39 5.83 -9.89
C ALA A 122 0.28 4.32 -10.20
N ALA A 123 0.88 3.46 -9.38
CA ALA A 123 0.83 2.02 -9.54
C ALA A 123 -0.61 1.47 -9.46
N VAL A 124 -1.42 1.95 -8.50
CA VAL A 124 -2.83 1.56 -8.38
C VAL A 124 -3.66 2.03 -9.58
N LYS A 125 -3.37 3.22 -10.13
CA LYS A 125 -4.03 3.72 -11.35
C LYS A 125 -3.72 2.83 -12.55
N PHE A 126 -2.45 2.46 -12.74
CA PHE A 126 -2.05 1.48 -13.76
C PHE A 126 -2.81 0.16 -13.61
N CYS A 127 -2.83 -0.40 -12.40
CA CYS A 127 -3.56 -1.63 -12.16
C CYS A 127 -5.04 -1.49 -12.50
N LYS A 128 -5.67 -0.36 -12.13
CA LYS A 128 -7.08 -0.10 -12.45
C LYS A 128 -7.34 -0.02 -13.96
N LYS A 129 -6.41 0.54 -14.73
CA LYS A 129 -6.50 0.66 -16.19
C LYS A 129 -6.46 -0.72 -16.87
N TYR A 130 -5.60 -1.62 -16.40
CA TYR A 130 -5.27 -2.87 -17.10
C TYR A 130 -5.76 -4.17 -16.44
N GLN A 131 -6.39 -4.12 -15.27
CA GLN A 131 -6.98 -5.31 -14.62
C GLN A 131 -8.21 -5.91 -15.33
N GLY A 132 -8.63 -5.34 -16.46
CA GLY A 132 -9.84 -5.73 -17.20
C GLY A 132 -9.54 -6.21 -18.63
N HIS A 133 -10.51 -6.10 -19.52
CA HIS A 133 -10.34 -6.49 -20.93
C HIS A 133 -9.34 -5.58 -21.68
N PHE A 134 -8.50 -6.16 -22.51
CA PHE A 134 -7.57 -5.45 -23.39
C PHE A 134 -8.21 -5.24 -24.77
N ASN A 135 -8.37 -3.98 -25.16
CA ASN A 135 -8.70 -3.58 -26.53
C ASN A 135 -7.40 -3.14 -27.26
N ALA A 136 -7.51 -2.82 -28.55
CA ALA A 136 -6.37 -2.42 -29.37
C ALA A 136 -5.57 -1.25 -28.76
N ASP A 137 -6.26 -0.20 -28.30
CA ASP A 137 -5.61 0.98 -27.70
C ASP A 137 -4.81 0.60 -26.44
N ARG A 138 -5.41 -0.19 -25.53
CA ARG A 138 -4.72 -0.65 -24.32
C ARG A 138 -3.49 -1.49 -24.63
N ILE A 139 -3.52 -2.29 -25.69
CA ILE A 139 -2.36 -3.09 -26.10
C ILE A 139 -1.22 -2.18 -26.54
N VAL A 140 -1.52 -1.14 -27.32
CA VAL A 140 -0.51 -0.18 -27.79
C VAL A 140 0.07 0.65 -26.63
N GLU A 141 -0.76 1.08 -25.68
CA GLU A 141 -0.36 1.92 -24.55
C GLU A 141 0.39 1.15 -23.45
N PHE A 142 0.13 -0.16 -23.33
CA PHE A 142 0.53 -0.94 -22.16
C PHE A 142 2.03 -0.92 -21.91
N GLU A 143 2.85 -1.10 -22.94
CA GLU A 143 4.31 -1.19 -22.80
C GLU A 143 4.91 0.09 -22.20
N GLY A 144 4.49 1.25 -22.70
CA GLY A 144 4.94 2.54 -22.17
C GLY A 144 4.50 2.76 -20.73
N ASP A 145 3.24 2.49 -20.43
CA ASP A 145 2.70 2.62 -19.07
C ASP A 145 3.35 1.63 -18.09
N TYR A 146 3.61 0.40 -18.52
CA TYR A 146 4.26 -0.65 -17.74
C TYR A 146 5.70 -0.25 -17.40
N GLY A 147 6.46 0.24 -18.38
CA GLY A 147 7.82 0.75 -18.16
C GLY A 147 7.86 1.91 -17.17
N ALA A 148 7.00 2.91 -17.36
CA ALA A 148 6.92 4.07 -16.47
C ALA A 148 6.57 3.68 -15.02
N VAL A 149 5.65 2.73 -14.83
CA VAL A 149 5.30 2.23 -13.48
C VAL A 149 6.43 1.41 -12.87
N GLY A 150 7.12 0.58 -13.66
CA GLY A 150 8.26 -0.19 -13.21
C GLY A 150 9.39 0.70 -12.67
N GLU A 151 9.67 1.82 -13.35
CA GLU A 151 10.69 2.78 -12.90
C GLU A 151 10.36 3.38 -11.53
N VAL A 152 9.12 3.87 -11.34
CA VAL A 152 8.73 4.50 -10.07
C VAL A 152 8.62 3.49 -8.93
N LEU A 153 8.20 2.25 -9.19
CA LEU A 153 8.19 1.17 -8.19
C LEU A 153 9.61 0.79 -7.76
N THR A 154 10.54 0.68 -8.72
CA THR A 154 11.95 0.39 -8.42
C THR A 154 12.56 1.50 -7.56
N ARG A 155 12.25 2.76 -7.87
CA ARG A 155 12.68 3.90 -7.06
C ARG A 155 12.13 3.83 -5.63
N ARG A 156 10.86 3.46 -5.46
CA ARG A 156 10.23 3.30 -4.14
C ARG A 156 10.96 2.26 -3.29
N VAL A 157 11.08 1.03 -3.79
CA VAL A 157 11.78 -0.06 -3.10
C VAL A 157 13.20 0.35 -2.70
N SER A 158 13.96 0.94 -3.64
CA SER A 158 15.34 1.35 -3.34
C SER A 158 15.44 2.45 -2.29
N LEU A 159 14.48 3.37 -2.20
CA LEU A 159 14.50 4.44 -1.19
C LEU A 159 14.06 3.91 0.18
N GLU A 160 13.07 3.02 0.22
CA GLU A 160 12.60 2.39 1.45
C GLU A 160 13.73 1.56 2.09
N GLU A 161 14.32 0.63 1.33
CA GLU A 161 15.31 -0.32 1.86
C GLU A 161 16.64 0.36 2.21
N LYS A 162 17.14 1.29 1.39
CA LYS A 162 18.47 1.89 1.61
C LYS A 162 18.46 3.09 2.55
N SER A 163 17.30 3.71 2.78
CA SER A 163 17.23 4.97 3.53
C SER A 163 16.24 4.92 4.68
N LEU A 164 14.98 4.54 4.44
CA LEU A 164 13.97 4.57 5.49
C LEU A 164 14.13 3.44 6.52
N TYR A 165 14.41 2.23 6.08
CA TYR A 165 14.50 1.07 6.97
C TYR A 165 15.64 1.21 7.99
N VAL A 166 16.67 2.00 7.69
CA VAL A 166 17.76 2.35 8.63
C VAL A 166 17.25 3.10 9.87
N LEU A 167 16.16 3.85 9.74
CA LEU A 167 15.56 4.62 10.85
C LEU A 167 14.72 3.74 11.80
N TYR A 168 14.40 2.52 11.39
CA TYR A 168 13.55 1.60 12.15
C TYR A 168 14.37 0.81 13.16
N GLN A 169 14.35 1.28 14.41
CA GLN A 169 15.13 0.72 15.51
C GLN A 169 14.26 0.68 16.77
N ALA A 170 14.52 -0.26 17.66
CA ALA A 170 13.91 -0.28 18.99
C ALA A 170 14.28 1.01 19.75
N ARG A 171 13.28 1.67 20.34
CA ARG A 171 13.46 2.90 21.13
C ARG A 171 12.85 2.78 22.51
#